data_AF-A0A8B9N035-F1
#
_entry.id   AF-A0A8B9N035-F1
#
_cell.length_a   1.000
_cell.length_b   1.000
_cell.length_c   1.000
_cell.angle_alpha   90.00
_cell.angle_beta   90.00
_cell.angle_gamma   90.00
#
_symmetry.space_group_name_H-M   'P 1'
#
loop_
_entity.id
_entity.type
_entity.pdbx_description
1 polymer ?
#
loop_
_entity_poly.entity_id
_entity_poly.type
_entity_poly.pdbx_seq_one_letter_code
_entity_poly.pdbx_strand_id
1 'polypeptide(L)'
;MAAEEALGLFTGIGLSEAKARETLRNGALSALLRRAVLQARSALGPALDKATGTLLYNAASRLRDPKHLGFLVGYIVRREILTDLQLSAALEYVRSHPLEPLDVADFERACGVGVCVTPEQIEEAVEAVIGEHRAELLAERYRFNMGLLMGEARSRLRWADGKTIKNEVDLQVLHLLGPKTEADLEKKPKVRRKGRLGTGMKQKATVVENGEVGTETRSLLEQLRGEALKFHKPGENYKTEGYVVTPNTMALLKQHLAITGGQVRTRFPPEPNGILHIGHAKAINFNFGYAKANGGVCFLRYDDTNPEKEEEKYFTAIREMVEWLGYQPYAVTHASDYFDQLYTWALELIRRGQAYVCHQKVEEIKGHNPPPSPWRDRPVEESLLLFEDMRKGKFGEGEATLRMKLVMEDGKMDPVAYRVKFTPHHRTGDKWCIYPTYDYTHCLCDSIEHITHSLCTKEFQARRSSYFWLCNALDVYCPVQWEYGRLNLLYTVVSKRKIIRLVETGAVRDWDDPRLFTLTALRRRGFPPEAINNFCARVGARDGMGWGRWMCLPASVVTAGRQHSPPPSPQALEVLVPNFPADESRGFHKVPFQTTIYIEETDFREVSRP
;
A
#
# COMPACT_ATOMS: atom_id res chain seq x y z
N MET A 1 -44.77 -30.57 8.54
CA MET A 1 -43.74 -31.11 9.47
C MET A 1 -42.42 -31.47 8.77
N ALA A 2 -42.23 -32.67 8.19
CA ALA A 2 -40.90 -33.05 7.64
C ALA A 2 -40.41 -32.19 6.45
N ALA A 3 -41.32 -31.72 5.59
CA ALA A 3 -40.98 -30.86 4.45
C ALA A 3 -40.67 -29.40 4.86
N GLU A 4 -41.32 -28.89 5.91
CA GLU A 4 -41.05 -27.55 6.46
C GLU A 4 -39.73 -27.52 7.23
N GLU A 5 -39.42 -28.59 7.96
CA GLU A 5 -38.14 -28.76 8.64
C GLU A 5 -36.99 -28.81 7.63
N ALA A 6 -37.14 -29.58 6.54
CA ALA A 6 -36.14 -29.64 5.47
C ALA A 6 -36.00 -28.31 4.70
N LEU A 7 -37.10 -27.56 4.51
CA LEU A 7 -37.06 -26.22 3.94
C LEU A 7 -36.23 -25.27 4.82
N GLY A 8 -36.45 -25.29 6.14
CA GLY A 8 -35.68 -24.50 7.11
C GLY A 8 -34.21 -24.90 7.19
N LEU A 9 -33.88 -26.19 7.01
CA LEU A 9 -32.50 -26.65 6.91
C LEU A 9 -31.79 -26.09 5.67
N PHE A 10 -32.46 -26.11 4.52
CA PHE A 10 -31.89 -25.67 3.25
C PHE A 10 -31.74 -24.15 3.16
N THR A 11 -32.72 -23.38 3.63
CA THR A 11 -32.58 -21.92 3.73
C THR A 11 -31.53 -21.54 4.78
N GLY A 12 -31.42 -22.31 5.87
CA GLY A 12 -30.42 -22.13 6.93
C GLY A 12 -28.97 -22.33 6.50
N ILE A 13 -28.72 -22.97 5.34
CA ILE A 13 -27.38 -23.06 4.73
C ILE A 13 -27.19 -22.03 3.59
N GLY A 14 -28.13 -21.11 3.42
CA GLY A 14 -28.02 -19.98 2.48
C GLY A 14 -28.59 -20.21 1.08
N LEU A 15 -29.36 -21.28 0.86
CA LEU A 15 -30.15 -21.43 -0.38
C LEU A 15 -31.32 -20.44 -0.39
N SER A 16 -31.62 -19.87 -1.55
CA SER A 16 -32.85 -19.09 -1.71
C SER A 16 -34.07 -19.98 -1.51
N GLU A 17 -35.18 -19.41 -1.03
CA GLU A 17 -36.40 -20.18 -0.79
C GLU A 17 -36.89 -20.89 -2.06
N ALA A 18 -36.77 -20.23 -3.22
CA ALA A 18 -37.08 -20.83 -4.52
C ALA A 18 -36.20 -22.06 -4.82
N LYS A 19 -34.88 -21.96 -4.58
CA LYS A 19 -33.95 -23.08 -4.83
C LYS A 19 -34.13 -24.20 -3.81
N ALA A 20 -34.45 -23.89 -2.57
CA ALA A 20 -34.76 -24.87 -1.53
C ALA A 20 -36.03 -25.66 -1.88
N ARG A 21 -37.09 -24.98 -2.32
CA ARG A 21 -38.34 -25.64 -2.79
C ARG A 21 -38.11 -26.50 -4.03
N GLU A 22 -37.27 -26.07 -4.97
CA GLU A 22 -36.87 -26.88 -6.13
C GLU A 22 -36.10 -28.14 -5.69
N THR A 23 -35.15 -27.99 -4.77
CA THR A 23 -34.34 -29.09 -4.23
C THR A 23 -35.19 -30.13 -3.50
N LEU A 24 -36.21 -29.69 -2.76
CA LEU A 24 -37.17 -30.58 -2.09
C LEU A 24 -37.97 -31.47 -3.05
N ARG A 25 -38.17 -31.04 -4.31
CA ARG A 25 -38.84 -31.86 -5.33
C ARG A 25 -37.98 -33.04 -5.79
N ASN A 26 -36.67 -32.97 -5.62
CA ASN A 26 -35.75 -34.06 -5.89
C ASN A 26 -35.49 -34.86 -4.60
N GLY A 27 -36.23 -35.95 -4.40
CA GLY A 27 -36.15 -36.75 -3.18
C GLY A 27 -34.74 -37.29 -2.87
N ALA A 28 -33.99 -37.71 -3.89
CA ALA A 28 -32.64 -38.24 -3.73
C ALA A 28 -31.64 -37.15 -3.29
N LEU A 29 -31.64 -36.01 -3.99
CA LEU A 29 -30.80 -34.87 -3.63
C LEU A 29 -31.17 -34.30 -2.25
N SER A 30 -32.47 -34.18 -1.97
CA SER A 30 -32.97 -33.69 -0.69
C SER A 30 -32.51 -34.57 0.48
N ALA A 31 -32.58 -35.90 0.33
CA ALA A 31 -32.11 -36.83 1.35
C ALA A 31 -30.59 -36.74 1.57
N LEU A 32 -29.82 -36.66 0.48
CA LEU A 32 -28.35 -36.59 0.55
C LEU A 32 -27.88 -35.26 1.15
N LEU A 33 -28.49 -34.15 0.74
CA LEU A 33 -28.22 -32.82 1.29
C LEU A 33 -28.60 -32.73 2.77
N ARG A 34 -29.76 -33.27 3.17
CA ARG A 34 -30.15 -33.32 4.58
C ARG A 34 -29.11 -34.07 5.42
N ARG A 35 -28.63 -35.21 4.94
CA ARG A 35 -27.57 -35.99 5.61
C ARG A 35 -26.27 -35.18 5.75
N ALA A 36 -25.84 -34.52 4.68
CA ALA A 36 -24.64 -33.68 4.69
C ALA A 36 -24.74 -32.51 5.68
N VAL A 37 -25.89 -31.81 5.70
CA VAL A 37 -26.12 -30.66 6.60
C VAL A 37 -26.18 -31.09 8.06
N LEU A 38 -26.85 -32.21 8.37
CA LEU A 38 -26.93 -32.73 9.75
C LEU A 38 -25.54 -33.14 10.25
N GLN A 39 -24.75 -33.80 9.41
CA GLN A 39 -23.37 -34.14 9.74
C GLN A 39 -22.52 -32.89 9.96
N ALA A 40 -22.64 -31.87 9.10
CA ALA A 40 -21.91 -30.62 9.28
C ALA A 40 -22.30 -29.88 10.57
N ARG A 41 -23.61 -29.83 10.89
CA ARG A 41 -24.10 -29.22 12.13
C ARG A 41 -23.64 -29.94 13.39
N SER A 42 -23.50 -31.27 13.34
CA SER A 42 -22.98 -32.04 14.47
C SER A 42 -21.55 -31.66 14.86
N ALA A 43 -20.76 -31.18 13.90
CA ALA A 43 -19.36 -30.82 14.09
C ALA A 43 -19.12 -29.30 14.27
N LEU A 44 -19.92 -28.43 13.62
CA LEU A 44 -19.76 -26.96 13.68
C LEU A 44 -20.83 -26.22 14.49
N GLY A 45 -21.87 -26.92 14.97
CA GLY A 45 -23.01 -26.31 15.64
C GLY A 45 -24.16 -25.93 14.68
N PRO A 46 -25.24 -25.30 15.20
CA PRO A 46 -26.49 -25.11 14.45
C PRO A 46 -26.41 -24.06 13.33
N ALA A 47 -25.48 -23.11 13.42
CA ALA A 47 -25.29 -22.03 12.45
C ALA A 47 -24.13 -22.35 11.50
N LEU A 48 -24.46 -22.64 10.24
CA LEU A 48 -23.46 -22.84 9.17
C LEU A 48 -23.37 -21.56 8.34
N ASP A 49 -22.15 -21.14 8.00
CA ASP A 49 -21.97 -20.01 7.09
C ASP A 49 -22.38 -20.37 5.65
N LYS A 50 -22.73 -19.35 4.87
CA LYS A 50 -23.24 -19.52 3.50
C LYS A 50 -22.24 -20.16 2.54
N ALA A 51 -20.94 -19.97 2.75
CA ALA A 51 -19.92 -20.56 1.88
C ALA A 51 -19.84 -22.07 2.11
N THR A 52 -19.78 -22.50 3.38
CA THR A 52 -19.87 -23.90 3.78
C THR A 52 -21.17 -24.54 3.26
N GLY A 53 -22.30 -23.85 3.41
CA GLY A 53 -23.59 -24.31 2.89
C GLY A 53 -23.63 -24.52 1.38
N THR A 54 -22.99 -23.63 0.62
CA THR A 54 -22.88 -23.75 -0.85
C THR A 54 -22.04 -24.98 -1.24
N LEU A 55 -20.94 -25.24 -0.54
CA LEU A 55 -20.10 -26.41 -0.77
C LEU A 55 -20.83 -27.71 -0.44
N LEU A 56 -21.59 -27.75 0.66
CA LEU A 56 -22.41 -28.92 1.01
C LEU A 56 -23.49 -29.20 -0.04
N TYR A 57 -24.13 -28.15 -0.56
CA TYR A 57 -25.09 -28.26 -1.67
C TYR A 57 -24.43 -28.82 -2.94
N ASN A 58 -23.27 -28.28 -3.32
CA ASN A 58 -22.54 -28.72 -4.51
C ASN A 58 -22.02 -30.16 -4.36
N ALA A 59 -21.59 -30.55 -3.16
CA ALA A 59 -21.18 -31.92 -2.86
C ALA A 59 -22.37 -32.86 -3.03
N ALA A 60 -23.52 -32.57 -2.39
CA ALA A 60 -24.71 -33.40 -2.49
C ALA A 60 -25.31 -33.47 -3.91
N SER A 61 -25.22 -32.40 -4.69
CA SER A 61 -25.79 -32.36 -6.05
C SER A 61 -24.94 -33.06 -7.11
N ARG A 62 -23.63 -33.18 -6.88
CA ARG A 62 -22.67 -33.70 -7.88
C ARG A 62 -22.09 -35.06 -7.51
N LEU A 63 -22.17 -35.46 -6.24
CA LEU A 63 -21.66 -36.74 -5.77
C LEU A 63 -22.52 -37.89 -6.33
N ARG A 64 -21.89 -38.75 -7.12
CA ARG A 64 -22.54 -39.94 -7.69
C ARG A 64 -22.60 -41.11 -6.73
N ASP A 65 -21.61 -41.21 -5.85
CA ASP A 65 -21.48 -42.32 -4.91
C ASP A 65 -21.69 -41.84 -3.46
N PRO A 66 -22.86 -42.10 -2.87
CA PRO A 66 -23.20 -41.62 -1.53
C PRO A 66 -22.29 -42.13 -0.41
N LYS A 67 -21.50 -43.19 -0.63
CA LYS A 67 -20.62 -43.75 0.42
C LYS A 67 -19.54 -42.77 0.86
N HIS A 68 -19.05 -41.94 -0.08
CA HIS A 68 -17.99 -40.95 0.18
C HIS A 68 -18.51 -39.61 0.70
N LEU A 69 -19.82 -39.45 0.90
CA LEU A 69 -20.40 -38.21 1.40
C LEU A 69 -19.82 -37.83 2.76
N GLY A 70 -19.73 -38.80 3.68
CA GLY A 70 -19.23 -38.56 5.03
C GLY A 70 -17.78 -38.09 5.04
N PHE A 71 -16.96 -38.63 4.14
CA PHE A 71 -15.56 -38.26 3.95
C PHE A 71 -15.43 -36.82 3.44
N LEU A 72 -16.13 -36.45 2.36
CA LEU A 72 -16.08 -35.10 1.79
C LEU A 72 -16.64 -34.04 2.74
N VAL A 73 -17.73 -34.35 3.47
CA VAL A 73 -18.28 -33.45 4.48
C VAL A 73 -17.28 -33.20 5.60
N GLY A 74 -16.48 -34.21 6.00
CA GLY A 74 -15.40 -34.04 6.97
C GLY A 74 -14.39 -32.96 6.56
N TYR A 75 -13.91 -33.01 5.32
CA TYR A 75 -12.97 -32.02 4.77
C TYR A 75 -13.58 -30.61 4.64
N ILE A 76 -14.86 -30.51 4.26
CA ILE A 76 -15.57 -29.22 4.18
C ILE A 76 -15.71 -28.60 5.58
N VAL A 77 -16.08 -29.41 6.58
CA VAL A 77 -16.28 -28.96 7.97
C VAL A 77 -14.96 -28.54 8.62
N ARG A 78 -13.88 -29.29 8.39
CA ARG A 78 -12.53 -28.94 8.85
C ARG A 78 -11.92 -27.74 8.11
N ARG A 79 -12.63 -27.15 7.14
CA ARG A 79 -12.16 -26.02 6.32
C ARG A 79 -10.91 -26.33 5.50
N GLU A 80 -10.76 -27.58 5.10
CA GLU A 80 -9.67 -28.08 4.24
C GLU A 80 -10.05 -27.98 2.75
N ILE A 81 -11.33 -28.16 2.43
CA ILE A 81 -11.93 -27.84 1.13
C ILE A 81 -12.74 -26.56 1.28
N LEU A 82 -12.23 -25.47 0.69
CA LEU A 82 -12.75 -24.12 0.83
C LEU A 82 -13.40 -23.58 -0.44
N THR A 83 -13.07 -24.16 -1.60
CA THR A 83 -13.50 -23.67 -2.91
C THR A 83 -14.23 -24.75 -3.71
N ASP A 84 -15.12 -24.34 -4.62
CA ASP A 84 -15.79 -25.27 -5.53
C ASP A 84 -14.81 -25.98 -6.47
N LEU A 85 -13.64 -25.39 -6.70
CA LEU A 85 -12.58 -25.99 -7.51
C LEU A 85 -11.91 -27.17 -6.79
N GLN A 86 -11.56 -27.00 -5.51
CA GLN A 86 -11.08 -28.09 -4.66
C GLN A 86 -12.15 -29.19 -4.53
N LEU A 87 -13.42 -28.81 -4.34
CA LEU A 87 -14.53 -29.76 -4.30
C LEU A 87 -14.70 -30.51 -5.63
N SER A 88 -14.54 -29.82 -6.77
CA SER A 88 -14.62 -30.44 -8.10
C SER A 88 -13.51 -31.48 -8.28
N ALA A 89 -12.29 -31.17 -7.86
CA ALA A 89 -11.16 -32.11 -7.87
C ALA A 89 -11.42 -33.30 -6.93
N ALA A 90 -11.95 -33.06 -5.73
CA ALA A 90 -12.32 -34.10 -4.78
C ALA A 90 -13.39 -35.05 -5.33
N LEU A 91 -14.42 -34.52 -5.97
CA LEU A 91 -15.45 -35.32 -6.63
C LEU A 91 -14.89 -36.16 -7.79
N GLU A 92 -13.95 -35.61 -8.55
CA GLU A 92 -13.27 -36.33 -9.63
C GLU A 92 -12.32 -37.42 -9.11
N TYR A 93 -11.61 -37.14 -8.02
CA TYR A 93 -10.74 -38.12 -7.35
C TYR A 93 -11.54 -39.30 -6.84
N VAL A 94 -12.62 -39.05 -6.10
CA VAL A 94 -13.51 -40.08 -5.57
C VAL A 94 -14.14 -40.91 -6.70
N ARG A 95 -14.46 -40.28 -7.84
CA ARG A 95 -14.98 -41.00 -9.02
C ARG A 95 -13.94 -41.91 -9.67
N SER A 96 -12.66 -41.51 -9.68
CA SER A 96 -11.57 -42.27 -10.30
C SER A 96 -10.98 -43.35 -9.37
N HIS A 97 -11.24 -43.26 -8.07
CA HIS A 97 -10.76 -44.20 -7.05
C HIS A 97 -11.92 -44.89 -6.31
N PRO A 98 -12.59 -45.87 -6.93
CA PRO A 98 -13.79 -46.50 -6.37
C PRO A 98 -13.49 -47.50 -5.22
N LEU A 99 -12.22 -47.88 -5.01
CA LEU A 99 -11.77 -48.85 -4.02
C LEU A 99 -11.49 -48.17 -2.68
N GLU A 100 -11.90 -48.80 -1.58
CA GLU A 100 -11.57 -48.38 -0.21
C GLU A 100 -10.43 -49.25 0.38
N PRO A 101 -9.58 -48.71 1.27
CA PRO A 101 -9.56 -47.31 1.75
C PRO A 101 -8.93 -46.35 0.73
N LEU A 102 -9.40 -45.09 0.72
CA LEU A 102 -8.77 -44.02 -0.07
C LEU A 102 -7.42 -43.65 0.54
N ASP A 103 -6.41 -43.44 -0.30
CA ASP A 103 -5.14 -42.83 0.13
C ASP A 103 -5.39 -41.35 0.47
N VAL A 104 -5.26 -41.03 1.75
CA VAL A 104 -5.50 -39.69 2.31
C VAL A 104 -4.46 -38.69 1.79
N ALA A 105 -3.19 -39.08 1.74
CA ALA A 105 -2.11 -38.18 1.31
C ALA A 105 -2.23 -37.88 -0.19
N ASP A 106 -2.61 -38.88 -0.98
CA ASP A 106 -2.82 -38.68 -2.41
C ASP A 106 -4.08 -37.86 -2.71
N PHE A 107 -5.18 -38.10 -1.98
CA PHE A 107 -6.39 -37.29 -2.04
C PHE A 107 -6.12 -35.82 -1.74
N GLU A 108 -5.42 -35.53 -0.64
CA GLU A 108 -5.12 -34.16 -0.22
C GLU A 108 -4.28 -33.42 -1.26
N ARG A 109 -3.24 -34.06 -1.82
CA ARG A 109 -2.44 -33.49 -2.92
C ARG A 109 -3.27 -33.25 -4.17
N ALA A 110 -4.07 -34.24 -4.60
CA ALA A 110 -4.87 -34.14 -5.81
C ALA A 110 -5.96 -33.04 -5.73
N CYS A 111 -6.44 -32.75 -4.52
CA CYS A 111 -7.48 -31.78 -4.25
C CYS A 111 -6.95 -30.40 -3.85
N GLY A 112 -5.63 -30.24 -3.68
CA GLY A 112 -5.03 -28.98 -3.23
C GLY A 112 -5.41 -28.63 -1.79
N VAL A 113 -5.60 -29.62 -0.93
CA VAL A 113 -5.81 -29.41 0.50
C VAL A 113 -4.52 -28.84 1.10
N GLY A 114 -4.64 -27.79 1.92
CA GLY A 114 -3.49 -27.09 2.50
C GLY A 114 -2.74 -26.17 1.52
N VAL A 115 -3.15 -26.08 0.24
CA VAL A 115 -2.55 -25.15 -0.71
C VAL A 115 -3.16 -23.76 -0.52
N CYS A 116 -2.35 -22.82 -0.04
CA CYS A 116 -2.71 -21.40 0.04
C CYS A 116 -2.02 -20.62 -1.08
N VAL A 117 -2.81 -20.06 -2.00
CA VAL A 117 -2.30 -19.14 -3.02
C VAL A 117 -2.35 -17.72 -2.47
N THR A 118 -1.18 -17.09 -2.36
CA THR A 118 -1.02 -15.71 -1.87
C THR A 118 -1.30 -14.69 -2.98
N PRO A 119 -1.71 -13.44 -2.64
CA PRO A 119 -1.82 -12.36 -3.60
C PRO A 119 -0.52 -12.12 -4.40
N GLU A 120 0.64 -12.20 -3.75
CA GLU A 120 1.95 -12.00 -4.37
C GLU A 120 2.23 -13.06 -5.45
N GLN A 121 1.88 -14.33 -5.20
CA GLN A 121 1.98 -15.37 -6.23
C GLN A 121 1.08 -15.09 -7.44
N ILE A 122 -0.10 -14.51 -7.23
CA ILE A 122 -1.02 -14.12 -8.32
C ILE A 122 -0.43 -12.95 -9.10
N GLU A 123 0.09 -11.94 -8.42
CA GLU A 123 0.76 -10.79 -9.01
C GLU A 123 1.93 -11.22 -9.90
N GLU A 124 2.85 -12.03 -9.39
CA GLU A 124 4.01 -12.56 -10.13
C GLU A 124 3.59 -13.42 -11.33
N ALA A 125 2.57 -14.27 -11.17
CA ALA A 125 2.08 -15.11 -12.26
C ALA A 125 1.41 -14.29 -13.37
N VAL A 126 0.65 -13.26 -13.00
CA VAL A 126 0.01 -12.34 -13.96
C VAL A 126 1.07 -11.47 -14.65
N GLU A 127 2.06 -10.97 -13.90
CA GLU A 127 3.16 -10.17 -14.45
C GLU A 127 3.96 -10.97 -15.48
N ALA A 128 4.30 -12.22 -15.17
CA ALA A 128 5.01 -13.11 -16.10
C ALA A 128 4.20 -13.35 -17.39
N VAL A 129 2.90 -13.61 -17.27
CA VAL A 129 2.01 -13.80 -18.43
C VAL A 129 1.86 -12.50 -19.24
N ILE A 130 1.73 -11.34 -18.60
CA ILE A 130 1.72 -10.04 -19.30
C ILE A 130 3.06 -9.78 -19.99
N GLY A 131 4.17 -10.16 -19.37
CA GLY A 131 5.51 -10.07 -19.94
C GLY A 131 5.64 -10.85 -21.25
N GLU A 132 5.09 -12.05 -21.32
CA GLU A 132 5.07 -12.91 -22.51
C GLU A 132 4.24 -12.32 -23.66
N HIS A 133 3.14 -11.62 -23.34
CA HIS A 133 2.23 -11.01 -24.34
C HIS A 133 2.42 -9.49 -24.50
N ARG A 134 3.49 -8.90 -23.94
CA ARG A 134 3.64 -7.44 -23.81
C ARG A 134 3.59 -6.68 -25.14
N ALA A 135 4.25 -7.21 -26.18
CA ALA A 135 4.29 -6.57 -27.49
C ALA A 135 2.89 -6.52 -28.15
N GLU A 136 2.14 -7.63 -28.08
CA GLU A 136 0.78 -7.72 -28.62
C GLU A 136 -0.19 -6.87 -27.80
N LEU A 137 -0.05 -6.84 -26.47
CA LEU A 137 -0.83 -5.98 -25.58
C LEU A 137 -0.64 -4.50 -25.89
N LEU A 138 0.60 -4.04 -26.11
CA LEU A 138 0.86 -2.64 -26.46
C LEU A 138 0.32 -2.28 -27.86
N ALA A 139 0.37 -3.22 -28.82
CA ALA A 139 -0.10 -3.01 -30.18
C ALA A 139 -1.64 -3.02 -30.29
N GLU A 140 -2.31 -3.99 -29.64
CA GLU A 140 -3.76 -4.16 -29.72
C GLU A 140 -4.53 -3.42 -28.60
N ARG A 141 -3.82 -2.96 -27.57
CA ARG A 141 -4.38 -2.36 -26.35
C ARG A 141 -5.54 -3.20 -25.79
N TYR A 142 -6.70 -2.59 -25.57
CA TYR A 142 -7.86 -3.29 -25.00
C TYR A 142 -8.64 -4.15 -26.00
N ARG A 143 -8.20 -4.23 -27.27
CA ARG A 143 -8.73 -5.16 -28.27
C ARG A 143 -8.09 -6.55 -28.16
N PHE A 144 -7.02 -6.69 -27.37
CA PHE A 144 -6.39 -7.96 -27.03
C PHE A 144 -7.35 -8.89 -26.29
N ASN A 145 -7.25 -10.20 -26.52
CA ASN A 145 -8.07 -11.19 -25.84
C ASN A 145 -7.56 -11.43 -24.41
N MET A 146 -8.05 -10.63 -23.45
CA MET A 146 -7.72 -10.77 -22.02
C MET A 146 -8.07 -12.16 -21.46
N GLY A 147 -8.94 -12.93 -22.14
CA GLY A 147 -9.22 -14.34 -21.87
C GLY A 147 -7.98 -15.24 -21.85
N LEU A 148 -6.99 -14.93 -22.70
CA LEU A 148 -5.73 -15.66 -22.77
C LEU A 148 -4.91 -15.47 -21.49
N LEU A 149 -4.74 -14.21 -21.05
CA LEU A 149 -3.99 -13.90 -19.83
C LEU A 149 -4.59 -14.61 -18.60
N MET A 150 -5.91 -14.54 -18.45
CA MET A 150 -6.61 -15.23 -17.36
C MET A 150 -6.49 -16.75 -17.47
N GLY A 151 -6.52 -17.31 -18.67
CA GLY A 151 -6.39 -18.75 -18.91
C GLY A 151 -4.99 -19.27 -18.54
N GLU A 152 -3.96 -18.56 -18.99
CA GLU A 152 -2.56 -18.90 -18.70
C GLU A 152 -2.23 -18.71 -17.21
N ALA A 153 -2.66 -17.60 -16.58
CA ALA A 153 -2.49 -17.39 -15.15
C ALA A 153 -3.17 -18.49 -14.31
N ARG A 154 -4.39 -18.92 -14.70
CA ARG A 154 -5.08 -20.07 -14.06
C ARG A 154 -4.35 -21.39 -14.24
N SER A 155 -3.67 -21.58 -15.37
CA SER A 155 -2.89 -22.81 -15.61
C SER A 155 -1.65 -22.88 -14.70
N ARG A 156 -1.04 -21.73 -14.38
CA ARG A 156 0.09 -21.62 -13.43
C ARG A 156 -0.38 -21.76 -11.98
N LEU A 157 -1.53 -21.17 -11.64
CA LEU A 157 -2.09 -21.15 -10.30
C LEU A 157 -3.44 -21.88 -10.25
N ARG A 158 -3.39 -23.21 -10.35
CA ARG A 158 -4.59 -24.05 -10.43
C ARG A 158 -5.61 -23.77 -9.32
N TRP A 159 -5.16 -23.55 -8.08
CA TRP A 159 -6.04 -23.41 -6.90
C TRP A 159 -6.40 -21.96 -6.55
N ALA A 160 -5.95 -20.99 -7.34
CA ALA A 160 -6.22 -19.58 -7.07
C ALA A 160 -7.67 -19.20 -7.42
N ASP A 161 -8.22 -18.24 -6.68
CA ASP A 161 -9.56 -17.73 -6.96
C ASP A 161 -9.60 -17.00 -8.31
N GLY A 162 -10.49 -17.45 -9.18
CA GLY A 162 -10.58 -16.96 -10.55
C GLY A 162 -11.03 -15.49 -10.64
N LYS A 163 -11.68 -14.94 -9.61
CA LYS A 163 -12.04 -13.52 -9.54
C LYS A 163 -10.84 -12.69 -9.10
N THR A 164 -10.04 -13.15 -8.14
CA THR A 164 -8.78 -12.50 -7.77
C THR A 164 -7.81 -12.41 -8.95
N ILE A 165 -7.59 -13.51 -9.70
CA ILE A 165 -6.77 -13.48 -10.92
C ILE A 165 -7.31 -12.46 -11.92
N LYS A 166 -8.63 -12.43 -12.12
CA LYS A 166 -9.24 -11.47 -13.05
C LYS A 166 -8.99 -10.02 -12.62
N ASN A 167 -9.17 -9.71 -11.35
CA ASN A 167 -8.96 -8.36 -10.83
C ASN A 167 -7.50 -7.93 -11.00
N GLU A 168 -6.55 -8.83 -10.75
CA GLU A 168 -5.12 -8.56 -10.92
C GLU A 168 -4.73 -8.34 -12.39
N VAL A 169 -5.23 -9.18 -13.30
CA VAL A 169 -5.08 -8.98 -14.75
C VAL A 169 -5.65 -7.63 -15.18
N ASP A 170 -6.89 -7.31 -14.78
CA ASP A 170 -7.53 -6.05 -15.13
C ASP A 170 -6.70 -4.84 -14.61
N LEU A 171 -6.06 -4.98 -13.44
CA LEU A 171 -5.24 -3.96 -12.80
C LEU A 171 -3.90 -3.75 -13.50
N GLN A 172 -3.10 -4.79 -13.69
CA GLN A 172 -1.79 -4.69 -14.33
C GLN A 172 -1.91 -4.28 -15.81
N VAL A 173 -2.95 -4.74 -16.51
CA VAL A 173 -3.25 -4.28 -17.88
C VAL A 173 -3.61 -2.79 -17.89
N LEU A 174 -4.38 -2.31 -16.90
CA LEU A 174 -4.65 -0.88 -16.76
C LEU A 174 -3.38 -0.08 -16.48
N HIS A 175 -2.47 -0.57 -15.64
CA HIS A 175 -1.17 0.08 -15.40
C HIS A 175 -0.31 0.13 -16.67
N LEU A 176 -0.27 -0.95 -17.46
CA LEU A 176 0.52 -1.05 -18.68
C LEU A 176 -0.05 -0.16 -19.81
N LEU A 177 -1.36 -0.19 -20.03
CA LEU A 177 -2.00 0.45 -21.18
C LEU A 177 -2.50 1.88 -20.88
N GLY A 178 -2.73 2.22 -19.61
CA GLY A 178 -3.46 3.41 -19.21
C GLY A 178 -4.97 3.30 -19.49
N PRO A 179 -5.75 4.37 -19.31
CA PRO A 179 -7.21 4.33 -19.44
C PRO A 179 -7.68 3.89 -20.83
N LYS A 180 -8.88 3.28 -20.88
CA LYS A 180 -9.57 2.98 -22.14
C LYS A 180 -9.93 4.27 -22.89
N THR A 181 -9.55 4.32 -24.15
CA THR A 181 -9.85 5.41 -25.08
C THR A 181 -11.04 5.06 -25.98
N GLU A 182 -11.58 6.02 -26.72
CA GLU A 182 -12.66 5.76 -27.69
C GLU A 182 -12.23 4.81 -28.81
N ALA A 183 -10.97 4.89 -29.25
CA ALA A 183 -10.41 3.97 -30.24
C ALA A 183 -10.41 2.50 -29.76
N ASP A 184 -10.29 2.28 -28.44
CA ASP A 184 -10.37 0.94 -27.85
C ASP A 184 -11.78 0.32 -27.94
N LEU A 185 -12.82 1.15 -28.07
CA LEU A 185 -14.23 0.72 -28.14
C LEU A 185 -14.68 0.37 -29.57
N GLU A 186 -13.90 0.74 -30.57
CA GLU A 186 -14.13 0.35 -31.96
C GLU A 186 -13.92 -1.16 -32.14
N LYS A 187 -14.89 -1.83 -32.75
CA LYS A 187 -14.85 -3.29 -32.96
C LYS A 187 -13.79 -3.63 -34.01
N LYS A 188 -12.93 -4.64 -33.72
CA LYS A 188 -12.08 -5.28 -34.74
C LYS A 188 -12.92 -5.64 -35.98
N PRO A 189 -12.40 -5.45 -37.21
CA PRO A 189 -13.08 -5.92 -38.42
C PRO A 189 -13.31 -7.43 -38.32
N LYS A 190 -14.57 -7.86 -38.41
CA LYS A 190 -14.99 -9.24 -38.14
C LYS A 190 -14.57 -10.17 -39.27
N VAL A 191 -13.68 -11.13 -38.99
CA VAL A 191 -13.65 -12.41 -39.71
C VAL A 191 -14.84 -13.25 -39.24
N ARG A 192 -15.69 -13.70 -40.17
CA ARG A 192 -16.95 -14.43 -39.90
C ARG A 192 -16.69 -15.88 -39.47
N ARG A 193 -17.23 -16.31 -38.32
CA ARG A 193 -17.97 -17.59 -38.22
C ARG A 193 -18.96 -17.65 -37.04
N LYS A 194 -19.94 -18.56 -37.19
CA LYS A 194 -21.34 -18.63 -36.71
C LYS A 194 -21.58 -18.87 -35.19
N GLY A 195 -22.28 -17.91 -34.58
CA GLY A 195 -23.42 -17.95 -33.62
C GLY A 195 -23.73 -19.10 -32.65
N ARG A 196 -24.01 -18.74 -31.37
CA ARG A 196 -25.36 -18.84 -30.72
C ARG A 196 -25.46 -18.01 -29.42
N LEU A 197 -26.69 -17.53 -29.11
CA LEU A 197 -27.16 -16.61 -28.05
C LEU A 197 -27.28 -17.29 -26.66
N GLY A 198 -27.40 -16.63 -25.48
CA GLY A 198 -27.54 -15.21 -25.10
C GLY A 198 -27.81 -14.99 -23.59
N THR A 199 -27.83 -13.70 -23.18
CA THR A 199 -28.56 -12.98 -22.10
C THR A 199 -28.33 -13.24 -20.59
N GLY A 200 -28.08 -12.13 -19.84
CA GLY A 200 -28.51 -11.95 -18.44
C GLY A 200 -27.71 -10.93 -17.61
N MET A 201 -28.22 -9.69 -17.45
CA MET A 201 -27.77 -8.71 -16.45
C MET A 201 -28.23 -9.09 -15.03
N LYS A 202 -27.43 -8.80 -13.97
CA LYS A 202 -27.93 -8.26 -12.67
C LYS A 202 -26.84 -7.81 -11.67
N GLN A 203 -27.00 -6.55 -11.28
CA GLN A 203 -26.78 -5.81 -10.02
C GLN A 203 -25.83 -6.30 -8.90
N LYS A 204 -25.07 -5.30 -8.39
CA LYS A 204 -24.29 -5.24 -7.13
C LYS A 204 -25.13 -5.62 -5.90
N ALA A 205 -24.52 -6.39 -5.00
CA ALA A 205 -24.96 -6.54 -3.62
C ALA A 205 -23.93 -5.86 -2.67
N THR A 206 -24.45 -5.03 -1.78
CA THR A 206 -23.77 -4.39 -0.64
C THR A 206 -23.50 -5.39 0.47
N VAL A 207 -22.28 -5.39 1.00
CA VAL A 207 -21.90 -6.14 2.22
C VAL A 207 -22.06 -5.20 3.42
N VAL A 208 -22.75 -5.70 4.45
CA VAL A 208 -22.91 -5.07 5.76
C VAL A 208 -22.15 -5.96 6.73
N GLU A 209 -21.26 -5.39 7.54
CA GLU A 209 -20.57 -6.10 8.63
C GLU A 209 -20.81 -5.34 9.94
N ASN A 210 -21.25 -6.06 10.97
CA ASN A 210 -21.51 -5.56 12.33
C ASN A 210 -20.75 -6.42 13.34
N GLY A 211 -20.00 -5.75 14.23
CA GLY A 211 -19.65 -6.12 15.62
C GLY A 211 -18.73 -7.34 15.81
N GLU A 212 -17.81 -7.43 16.78
CA GLU A 212 -17.57 -6.70 18.04
C GLU A 212 -16.08 -6.84 18.47
N VAL A 213 -15.71 -6.04 19.46
CA VAL A 213 -14.35 -5.70 19.89
C VAL A 213 -13.83 -6.66 20.96
N GLY A 214 -12.66 -7.26 20.71
CA GLY A 214 -11.80 -7.90 21.70
C GLY A 214 -10.43 -7.21 21.73
N THR A 215 -9.99 -6.83 22.92
CA THR A 215 -8.84 -5.95 23.18
C THR A 215 -7.51 -6.69 23.03
N GLU A 216 -7.04 -6.86 21.80
CA GLU A 216 -5.65 -7.20 21.49
C GLU A 216 -5.11 -6.19 20.46
N THR A 217 -3.81 -5.87 20.55
CA THR A 217 -3.22 -4.86 19.66
C THR A 217 -3.20 -5.43 18.24
N ARG A 218 -4.18 -5.03 17.41
CA ARG A 218 -4.32 -5.45 16.01
C ARG A 218 -3.03 -5.24 15.23
N SER A 219 -2.76 -6.11 14.26
CA SER A 219 -1.59 -5.99 13.38
C SER A 219 -1.58 -4.65 12.64
N LEU A 220 -0.40 -4.15 12.24
CA LEU A 220 -0.27 -2.86 11.55
C LEU A 220 -1.20 -2.77 10.33
N LEU A 221 -1.29 -3.83 9.54
CA LEU A 221 -2.14 -3.87 8.35
C LEU A 221 -3.63 -3.77 8.69
N GLU A 222 -4.07 -4.41 9.78
CA GLU A 222 -5.47 -4.31 10.24
C GLU A 222 -5.81 -2.92 10.78
N GLN A 223 -4.86 -2.25 11.42
CA GLN A 223 -5.04 -0.85 11.86
C GLN A 223 -5.12 0.13 10.68
N LEU A 224 -4.46 -0.19 9.57
CA LEU A 224 -4.41 0.65 8.36
C LEU A 224 -5.49 0.32 7.33
N ARG A 225 -6.38 -0.65 7.58
CA ARG A 225 -7.55 -0.87 6.73
C ARG A 225 -8.47 0.35 6.78
N GLY A 226 -8.93 0.83 5.62
CA GLY A 226 -9.67 2.09 5.48
C GLY A 226 -10.92 2.20 6.36
N GLU A 227 -11.56 1.07 6.69
CA GLU A 227 -12.72 1.01 7.61
C GLU A 227 -12.35 1.35 9.06
N ALA A 228 -11.12 1.04 9.49
CA ALA A 228 -10.63 1.35 10.83
C ALA A 228 -10.25 2.84 10.99
N LEU A 229 -9.80 3.48 9.90
CA LEU A 229 -9.36 4.89 9.88
C LEU A 229 -10.45 5.87 9.43
N LYS A 230 -11.63 5.39 9.02
CA LYS A 230 -12.74 6.19 8.45
C LYS A 230 -12.33 7.04 7.23
N PHE A 231 -11.34 6.59 6.47
CA PHE A 231 -10.97 7.26 5.22
C PHE A 231 -11.97 6.95 4.11
N HIS A 232 -12.08 7.87 3.15
CA HIS A 232 -12.96 7.72 2.00
C HIS A 232 -12.51 6.59 1.07
N LYS A 233 -13.47 5.99 0.34
CA LYS A 233 -13.16 5.05 -0.74
C LYS A 233 -12.66 5.81 -1.98
N PRO A 234 -11.77 5.24 -2.80
CA PRO A 234 -11.35 5.85 -4.06
C PRO A 234 -12.54 6.30 -4.92
N GLY A 235 -12.51 7.56 -5.37
CA GLY A 235 -13.61 8.18 -6.14
C GLY A 235 -14.74 8.78 -5.29
N GLU A 236 -14.70 8.64 -3.97
CA GLU A 236 -15.66 9.24 -3.04
C GLU A 236 -15.11 10.47 -2.30
N ASN A 237 -14.14 11.16 -2.90
CA ASN A 237 -13.48 12.35 -2.33
C ASN A 237 -14.48 13.40 -1.83
N TYR A 238 -15.59 13.59 -2.56
CA TYR A 238 -16.65 14.54 -2.24
C TYR A 238 -17.38 14.29 -0.90
N LYS A 239 -17.14 13.15 -0.23
CA LYS A 239 -17.71 12.86 1.09
C LYS A 239 -16.83 13.33 2.25
N THR A 240 -15.60 13.79 1.98
CA THR A 240 -14.66 14.17 3.04
C THR A 240 -14.87 15.61 3.48
N GLU A 241 -14.58 15.89 4.74
CA GLU A 241 -14.73 17.22 5.33
C GLU A 241 -13.87 18.27 4.60
N GLY A 242 -14.47 19.44 4.31
CA GLY A 242 -13.79 20.55 3.64
C GLY A 242 -13.61 20.38 2.12
N TYR A 243 -14.01 19.24 1.54
CA TYR A 243 -13.91 19.03 0.10
C TYR A 243 -14.94 19.88 -0.66
N VAL A 244 -14.50 20.59 -1.69
CA VAL A 244 -15.35 21.48 -2.49
C VAL A 244 -15.83 20.75 -3.74
N VAL A 245 -17.14 20.67 -3.93
CA VAL A 245 -17.75 20.10 -5.13
C VAL A 245 -18.01 21.21 -6.15
N THR A 246 -17.12 21.33 -7.12
CA THR A 246 -17.27 22.20 -8.30
C THR A 246 -18.19 21.55 -9.35
N PRO A 247 -18.71 22.30 -10.35
CA PRO A 247 -19.50 21.73 -11.44
C PRO A 247 -18.79 20.57 -12.20
N ASN A 248 -17.46 20.60 -12.26
CA ASN A 248 -16.65 19.61 -12.97
C ASN A 248 -16.23 18.42 -12.07
N THR A 249 -16.44 18.49 -10.75
CA THR A 249 -15.91 17.51 -9.80
C THR A 249 -16.33 16.08 -10.11
N MET A 250 -17.60 15.84 -10.44
CA MET A 250 -18.09 14.49 -10.73
C MET A 250 -17.53 13.94 -12.05
N ALA A 251 -17.29 14.79 -13.04
CA ALA A 251 -16.65 14.40 -14.30
C ALA A 251 -15.17 14.06 -14.07
N LEU A 252 -14.46 14.87 -13.28
CA LEU A 252 -13.07 14.64 -12.89
C LEU A 252 -12.90 13.35 -12.09
N LEU A 253 -13.81 13.06 -11.16
CA LEU A 253 -13.80 11.80 -10.40
C LEU A 253 -14.08 10.58 -11.28
N LYS A 254 -14.96 10.72 -12.29
CA LYS A 254 -15.20 9.67 -13.28
C LYS A 254 -13.94 9.39 -14.11
N GLN A 255 -13.24 10.44 -14.56
CA GLN A 255 -11.97 10.30 -15.27
C GLN A 255 -10.88 9.68 -14.37
N HIS A 256 -10.78 10.14 -13.13
CA HIS A 256 -9.87 9.57 -12.14
C HIS A 256 -10.12 8.07 -11.95
N LEU A 257 -11.37 7.63 -11.78
CA LEU A 257 -11.70 6.21 -11.65
C LEU A 257 -11.39 5.40 -12.92
N ALA A 258 -11.51 6.02 -14.10
CA ALA A 258 -11.11 5.37 -15.35
C ALA A 258 -9.59 5.17 -15.45
N ILE A 259 -8.81 6.08 -14.88
CA ILE A 259 -7.34 6.01 -14.84
C ILE A 259 -6.86 5.04 -13.77
N THR A 260 -7.48 5.03 -12.60
CA THR A 260 -7.01 4.28 -11.43
C THR A 260 -7.68 2.94 -11.24
N GLY A 261 -8.79 2.67 -11.93
CA GLY A 261 -9.59 1.46 -11.71
C GLY A 261 -10.25 1.41 -10.33
N GLY A 262 -10.27 2.54 -9.59
CA GLY A 262 -10.72 2.58 -8.20
C GLY A 262 -9.67 2.07 -7.20
N GLN A 263 -8.41 1.96 -7.60
CA GLN A 263 -7.31 1.55 -6.72
C GLN A 263 -6.90 2.67 -5.74
N VAL A 264 -6.51 2.32 -4.52
CA VAL A 264 -5.87 3.24 -3.57
C VAL A 264 -4.49 3.65 -4.08
N ARG A 265 -4.15 4.94 -4.03
CA ARG A 265 -2.89 5.51 -4.48
C ARG A 265 -2.39 6.51 -3.44
N THR A 266 -1.23 6.25 -2.86
CA THR A 266 -0.55 7.13 -1.89
C THR A 266 0.83 7.54 -2.43
N ARG A 267 1.52 8.45 -1.75
CA ARG A 267 2.92 8.75 -2.06
C ARG A 267 3.72 9.09 -0.82
N PHE A 268 4.98 8.67 -0.79
CA PHE A 268 5.98 9.13 0.15
C PHE A 268 6.93 10.09 -0.59
N PRO A 269 6.91 11.40 -0.26
CA PRO A 269 7.69 12.39 -0.99
C PRO A 269 8.88 12.96 -0.20
N PRO A 270 10.01 12.24 -0.05
CA PRO A 270 11.19 12.76 0.64
C PRO A 270 11.98 13.72 -0.24
N GLU A 271 12.61 14.72 0.38
CA GLU A 271 13.70 15.47 -0.26
C GLU A 271 14.87 14.50 -0.54
N PRO A 272 15.45 14.48 -1.75
CA PRO A 272 16.48 13.51 -2.11
C PRO A 272 17.80 13.72 -1.37
N ASN A 273 18.04 14.93 -0.87
CA ASN A 273 19.16 15.28 -0.01
C ASN A 273 18.87 15.09 1.49
N GLY A 274 17.68 14.57 1.84
CA GLY A 274 17.24 14.40 3.22
C GLY A 274 17.92 13.22 3.92
N ILE A 275 18.14 13.35 5.23
CA ILE A 275 18.53 12.21 6.08
C ILE A 275 17.25 11.64 6.72
N LEU A 276 16.89 10.42 6.34
CA LEU A 276 15.74 9.75 6.95
C LEU A 276 16.01 9.42 8.42
N HIS A 277 14.98 9.56 9.23
CA HIS A 277 15.04 9.40 10.68
C HIS A 277 13.79 8.69 11.17
N ILE A 278 13.72 8.33 12.45
CA ILE A 278 12.59 7.55 13.00
C ILE A 278 11.20 8.15 12.71
N GLY A 279 11.07 9.49 12.68
CA GLY A 279 9.82 10.14 12.23
C GLY A 279 9.41 9.78 10.79
N HIS A 280 10.37 9.59 9.89
CA HIS A 280 10.13 9.13 8.51
C HIS A 280 9.70 7.67 8.46
N ALA A 281 10.11 6.81 9.41
CA ALA A 281 9.56 5.45 9.47
C ALA A 281 8.04 5.45 9.66
N LYS A 282 7.49 6.41 10.43
CA LYS A 282 6.03 6.59 10.53
C LYS A 282 5.44 6.99 9.18
N ALA A 283 6.06 7.94 8.47
CA ALA A 283 5.59 8.38 7.15
C ALA A 283 5.61 7.25 6.11
N ILE A 284 6.67 6.43 6.10
CA ILE A 284 6.81 5.25 5.24
C ILE A 284 5.73 4.22 5.59
N ASN A 285 5.62 3.81 6.87
CA ASN A 285 4.62 2.84 7.32
C ASN A 285 3.19 3.32 7.02
N PHE A 286 2.91 4.61 7.13
CA PHE A 286 1.57 5.14 6.87
C PHE A 286 1.26 5.16 5.36
N ASN A 287 2.15 5.70 4.52
CA ASN A 287 1.88 5.79 3.08
C ASN A 287 1.93 4.43 2.39
N PHE A 288 3.02 3.68 2.57
CA PHE A 288 3.18 2.36 1.95
C PHE A 288 2.29 1.31 2.63
N GLY A 289 2.20 1.33 3.96
CA GLY A 289 1.35 0.39 4.69
C GLY A 289 -0.14 0.61 4.41
N TYR A 290 -0.61 1.85 4.25
CA TYR A 290 -2.01 2.11 3.87
C TYR A 290 -2.32 1.61 2.47
N ALA A 291 -1.41 1.83 1.50
CA ALA A 291 -1.54 1.26 0.17
C ALA A 291 -1.60 -0.28 0.25
N LYS A 292 -0.62 -0.91 0.90
CA LYS A 292 -0.55 -2.38 1.04
C LYS A 292 -1.77 -2.97 1.74
N ALA A 293 -2.25 -2.35 2.81
CA ALA A 293 -3.43 -2.81 3.57
C ALA A 293 -4.74 -2.74 2.78
N ASN A 294 -4.81 -1.93 1.73
CA ASN A 294 -6.02 -1.68 0.95
C ASN A 294 -5.87 -2.08 -0.54
N GLY A 295 -4.88 -2.94 -0.88
CA GLY A 295 -4.64 -3.39 -2.26
C GLY A 295 -4.28 -2.27 -3.23
N GLY A 296 -3.65 -1.21 -2.71
CA GLY A 296 -3.26 -0.01 -3.44
C GLY A 296 -1.76 0.03 -3.76
N VAL A 297 -1.36 1.14 -4.39
CA VAL A 297 0.03 1.43 -4.75
C VAL A 297 0.55 2.68 -4.05
N CYS A 298 1.85 2.73 -3.82
CA CYS A 298 2.52 3.90 -3.25
C CYS A 298 3.68 4.34 -4.14
N PHE A 299 3.69 5.63 -4.48
CA PHE A 299 4.80 6.26 -5.21
C PHE A 299 5.91 6.67 -4.23
N LEU A 300 7.17 6.42 -4.59
CA LEU A 300 8.31 7.10 -3.99
C LEU A 300 8.62 8.30 -4.87
N ARG A 301 8.16 9.49 -4.48
CA ARG A 301 8.29 10.71 -5.29
C ARG A 301 9.33 11.64 -4.71
N TYR A 302 10.53 11.67 -5.26
CA TYR A 302 11.56 12.59 -4.76
C TYR A 302 11.14 14.05 -4.95
N ASP A 303 11.21 14.82 -3.86
CA ASP A 303 11.01 16.26 -3.88
C ASP A 303 12.31 16.96 -4.26
N ASP A 304 12.59 17.00 -5.56
CA ASP A 304 13.71 17.70 -6.16
C ASP A 304 13.33 19.10 -6.67
N THR A 305 12.27 19.72 -6.12
CA THR A 305 11.85 21.07 -6.56
C THR A 305 12.91 22.14 -6.36
N ASN A 306 13.83 21.92 -5.42
CA ASN A 306 14.92 22.83 -5.11
C ASN A 306 16.21 22.39 -5.83
N PRO A 307 16.77 23.20 -6.74
CA PRO A 307 18.05 22.90 -7.36
C PRO A 307 19.18 23.07 -6.33
N GLU A 308 19.58 21.97 -5.71
CA GLU A 308 20.73 21.89 -4.83
C GLU A 308 21.77 20.92 -5.41
N LYS A 309 23.03 21.06 -4.98
CA LYS A 309 24.06 20.04 -5.27
C LYS A 309 23.65 18.75 -4.57
N GLU A 310 23.12 17.83 -5.34
CA GLU A 310 22.66 16.55 -4.84
C GLU A 310 23.85 15.60 -4.63
N GLU A 311 23.85 14.87 -3.51
CA GLU A 311 24.79 13.77 -3.29
C GLU A 311 24.03 12.46 -3.48
N GLU A 312 24.41 11.68 -4.51
CA GLU A 312 23.77 10.41 -4.90
C GLU A 312 23.61 9.43 -3.72
N LYS A 313 24.51 9.50 -2.73
CA LYS A 313 24.45 8.69 -1.51
C LYS A 313 23.15 8.85 -0.69
N TYR A 314 22.52 10.02 -0.69
CA TYR A 314 21.26 10.22 0.04
C TYR A 314 20.09 9.64 -0.75
N PHE A 315 20.12 9.77 -2.07
CA PHE A 315 19.12 9.20 -2.97
C PHE A 315 19.03 7.67 -2.81
N THR A 316 20.19 6.99 -2.87
CA THR A 316 20.26 5.54 -2.70
C THR A 316 19.85 5.12 -1.29
N ALA A 317 20.34 5.82 -0.25
CA ALA A 317 19.99 5.53 1.14
C ALA A 317 18.49 5.64 1.42
N ILE A 318 17.79 6.61 0.83
CA ILE A 318 16.33 6.76 0.99
C ILE A 318 15.62 5.50 0.49
N ARG A 319 15.93 5.07 -0.74
CA ARG A 319 15.34 3.88 -1.34
C ARG A 319 15.66 2.62 -0.53
N GLU A 320 16.92 2.45 -0.15
CA GLU A 320 17.35 1.33 0.69
C GLU A 320 16.61 1.27 2.03
N MET A 321 16.29 2.42 2.65
CA MET A 321 15.51 2.43 3.90
C MET A 321 14.04 2.07 3.69
N VAL A 322 13.45 2.45 2.56
CA VAL A 322 12.09 2.02 2.19
C VAL A 322 12.05 0.51 2.00
N GLU A 323 12.99 -0.04 1.23
CA GLU A 323 13.14 -1.49 1.00
C GLU A 323 13.47 -2.25 2.30
N TRP A 324 14.37 -1.70 3.13
CA TRP A 324 14.75 -2.29 4.41
C TRP A 324 13.57 -2.42 5.37
N LEU A 325 12.65 -1.45 5.38
CA LEU A 325 11.41 -1.53 6.15
C LEU A 325 10.36 -2.47 5.54
N GLY A 326 10.67 -3.16 4.43
CA GLY A 326 9.83 -4.19 3.83
C GLY A 326 8.78 -3.65 2.85
N TYR A 327 8.99 -2.46 2.28
CA TYR A 327 8.11 -1.85 1.30
C TYR A 327 8.81 -1.69 -0.05
N GLN A 328 8.05 -1.84 -1.14
CA GLN A 328 8.52 -1.60 -2.50
C GLN A 328 7.69 -0.47 -3.12
N PRO A 329 8.34 0.55 -3.71
CA PRO A 329 7.64 1.55 -4.52
C PRO A 329 7.02 0.95 -5.78
N TYR A 330 5.77 1.32 -6.07
CA TYR A 330 5.14 1.01 -7.35
C TYR A 330 5.85 1.70 -8.51
N ALA A 331 6.22 2.97 -8.30
CA ALA A 331 7.05 3.74 -9.20
C ALA A 331 7.90 4.71 -8.40
N VAL A 332 9.10 4.99 -8.93
CA VAL A 332 9.97 6.05 -8.44
C VAL A 332 9.84 7.22 -9.40
N THR A 333 9.32 8.34 -8.91
CA THR A 333 9.08 9.56 -9.69
C THR A 333 9.80 10.74 -9.06
N HIS A 334 9.94 11.83 -9.81
CA HIS A 334 10.55 13.06 -9.33
C HIS A 334 9.59 14.23 -9.56
N ALA A 335 9.59 15.21 -8.68
CA ALA A 335 8.82 16.44 -8.91
C ALA A 335 9.27 17.13 -10.21
N SER A 336 10.56 17.06 -10.54
CA SER A 336 11.13 17.59 -11.78
C SER A 336 10.62 16.93 -13.06
N ASP A 337 10.12 15.68 -13.00
CA ASP A 337 9.48 15.01 -14.13
C ASP A 337 8.22 15.78 -14.59
N TYR A 338 7.67 16.66 -13.74
CA TYR A 338 6.43 17.40 -13.96
C TYR A 338 6.61 18.90 -14.21
N PHE A 339 7.84 19.43 -14.28
CA PHE A 339 8.07 20.89 -14.42
C PHE A 339 7.38 21.51 -15.62
N ASP A 340 7.35 20.84 -16.78
CA ASP A 340 6.67 21.35 -17.97
C ASP A 340 5.15 21.52 -17.74
N GLN A 341 4.51 20.54 -17.08
CA GLN A 341 3.08 20.59 -16.76
C GLN A 341 2.77 21.60 -15.66
N LEU A 342 3.62 21.67 -14.63
CA LEU A 342 3.51 22.66 -13.55
C LEU A 342 3.65 24.09 -14.09
N TYR A 343 4.53 24.32 -15.07
CA TYR A 343 4.67 25.62 -15.72
C TYR A 343 3.41 25.98 -16.54
N THR A 344 2.88 24.99 -17.28
CA THR A 344 1.66 25.15 -18.07
C THR A 344 0.46 25.53 -17.19
N TRP A 345 0.32 24.89 -16.02
CA TRP A 345 -0.72 25.24 -15.06
C TRP A 345 -0.48 26.59 -14.37
N ALA A 346 0.77 27.01 -14.19
CA ALA A 346 1.07 28.33 -13.67
C ALA A 346 0.61 29.43 -14.63
N LEU A 347 0.84 29.25 -15.94
CA LEU A 347 0.30 30.14 -16.99
C LEU A 347 -1.22 30.19 -16.96
N GLU A 348 -1.87 29.03 -16.79
CA GLU A 348 -3.33 28.96 -16.72
C GLU A 348 -3.91 29.68 -15.49
N LEU A 349 -3.26 29.57 -14.32
CA LEU A 349 -3.66 30.37 -13.16
C LEU A 349 -3.58 31.87 -13.42
N ILE A 350 -2.53 32.33 -14.11
CA ILE A 350 -2.40 33.74 -14.49
C ILE A 350 -3.55 34.14 -15.42
N ARG A 351 -3.86 33.34 -16.46
CA ARG A 351 -4.97 33.60 -17.39
C ARG A 351 -6.32 33.68 -16.69
N ARG A 352 -6.53 32.87 -15.65
CA ARG A 352 -7.74 32.88 -14.81
C ARG A 352 -7.76 34.02 -13.79
N GLY A 353 -6.75 34.88 -13.75
CA GLY A 353 -6.62 35.97 -12.77
C GLY A 353 -6.36 35.48 -11.35
N GLN A 354 -5.90 34.23 -11.18
CA GLN A 354 -5.66 33.56 -9.89
C GLN A 354 -4.18 33.54 -9.51
N ALA A 355 -3.28 34.09 -10.33
CA ALA A 355 -1.87 34.28 -10.01
C ALA A 355 -1.33 35.55 -10.68
N TYR A 356 -0.29 36.13 -10.11
CA TYR A 356 0.35 37.34 -10.61
C TYR A 356 1.84 37.36 -10.29
N VAL A 357 2.63 38.06 -11.11
CA VAL A 357 4.06 38.27 -10.83
C VAL A 357 4.24 39.42 -9.83
N CYS A 358 5.13 39.25 -8.86
CA CYS A 358 5.36 40.18 -7.76
C CYS A 358 6.85 40.49 -7.64
N HIS A 359 7.18 41.75 -7.33
CA HIS A 359 8.57 42.20 -7.09
C HIS A 359 8.82 42.58 -5.63
N GLN A 360 7.94 42.20 -4.70
CA GLN A 360 8.20 42.37 -3.28
C GLN A 360 9.36 41.45 -2.89
N LYS A 361 10.29 42.01 -2.10
CA LYS A 361 11.40 41.24 -1.55
C LYS A 361 10.93 40.29 -0.45
N VAL A 362 11.72 39.27 -0.16
CA VAL A 362 11.38 38.28 0.88
C VAL A 362 11.18 38.93 2.25
N GLU A 363 11.95 39.98 2.54
CA GLU A 363 11.90 40.76 3.78
C GLU A 363 10.56 41.51 3.92
N GLU A 364 9.97 41.95 2.81
CA GLU A 364 8.70 42.70 2.77
C GLU A 364 7.48 41.77 2.90
N ILE A 365 7.64 40.49 2.54
CA ILE A 365 6.58 39.47 2.62
C ILE A 365 6.63 38.75 3.98
N LYS A 366 7.73 38.83 4.73
CA LYS A 366 7.90 38.22 6.05
C LYS A 366 7.29 39.10 7.15
N GLY A 367 6.44 38.52 8.00
CA GLY A 367 5.88 39.20 9.18
C GLY A 367 4.47 38.73 9.51
N HIS A 368 3.90 39.25 10.60
CA HIS A 368 2.51 38.94 11.02
C HIS A 368 1.46 39.66 10.13
N ASN A 369 1.81 40.80 9.54
CA ASN A 369 0.96 41.58 8.63
C ASN A 369 1.82 42.19 7.51
N PRO A 370 2.29 41.40 6.53
CA PRO A 370 3.01 41.97 5.39
C PRO A 370 2.08 42.91 4.60
N PRO A 371 2.60 44.06 4.11
CA PRO A 371 1.81 44.95 3.27
C PRO A 371 1.32 44.21 2.01
N PRO A 372 0.09 44.51 1.54
CA PRO A 372 -0.43 43.90 0.31
C PRO A 372 0.52 44.19 -0.84
N SER A 373 0.70 43.21 -1.73
CA SER A 373 1.54 43.39 -2.90
C SER A 373 1.00 44.52 -3.77
N PRO A 374 1.80 45.56 -4.09
CA PRO A 374 1.40 46.62 -5.03
C PRO A 374 1.04 46.08 -6.42
N TRP A 375 1.50 44.86 -6.72
CA TRP A 375 1.37 44.22 -8.02
C TRP A 375 0.26 43.18 -8.08
N ARG A 376 -0.54 43.03 -7.02
CA ARG A 376 -1.61 42.02 -6.92
C ARG A 376 -2.68 42.15 -8.00
N ASP A 377 -2.94 43.37 -8.44
CA ASP A 377 -4.02 43.72 -9.39
C ASP A 377 -3.48 44.17 -10.75
N ARG A 378 -2.21 43.85 -11.07
CA ARG A 378 -1.67 44.10 -12.41
C ARG A 378 -2.46 43.32 -13.48
N PRO A 379 -2.53 43.81 -14.73
CA PRO A 379 -3.16 43.10 -15.83
C PRO A 379 -2.60 41.68 -16.03
N VAL A 380 -3.45 40.79 -16.54
CA VAL A 380 -3.11 39.38 -16.80
C VAL A 380 -1.98 39.27 -17.82
N GLU A 381 -2.06 40.07 -18.89
CA GLU A 381 -1.11 40.14 -19.98
C GLU A 381 0.29 40.55 -19.50
N GLU A 382 0.35 41.49 -18.55
CA GLU A 382 1.59 41.92 -17.92
C GLU A 382 2.22 40.78 -17.10
N SER A 383 1.41 40.06 -16.31
CA SER A 383 1.89 38.90 -15.55
C SER A 383 2.39 37.77 -16.45
N LEU A 384 1.72 37.50 -17.58
CA LEU A 384 2.14 36.49 -18.56
C LEU A 384 3.50 36.84 -19.17
N LEU A 385 3.67 38.09 -19.61
CA LEU A 385 4.93 38.58 -20.17
C LEU A 385 6.07 38.45 -19.14
N LEU A 386 5.84 38.93 -17.92
CA LEU A 386 6.86 38.94 -16.88
C LEU A 386 7.21 37.53 -16.39
N PHE A 387 6.25 36.60 -16.36
CA PHE A 387 6.53 35.23 -15.97
C PHE A 387 7.36 34.48 -17.02
N GLU A 388 7.10 34.72 -18.32
CA GLU A 388 7.96 34.21 -19.40
C GLU A 388 9.36 34.86 -19.35
N ASP A 389 9.45 36.14 -18.99
CA ASP A 389 10.73 36.82 -18.77
C ASP A 389 11.51 36.27 -17.56
N MET A 390 10.82 35.88 -16.48
CA MET A 390 11.42 35.12 -15.37
C MET A 390 11.97 33.78 -15.87
N ARG A 391 11.21 33.03 -16.67
CA ARG A 391 11.65 31.76 -17.27
C ARG A 391 12.87 31.92 -18.18
N LYS A 392 12.99 33.06 -18.87
CA LYS A 392 14.14 33.41 -19.73
C LYS A 392 15.35 33.96 -18.95
N GLY A 393 15.28 34.01 -17.62
CA GLY A 393 16.39 34.46 -16.78
C GLY A 393 16.64 35.96 -16.82
N LYS A 394 15.63 36.79 -17.15
CA LYS A 394 15.78 38.26 -17.19
C LYS A 394 15.75 38.95 -15.82
N PHE A 395 15.50 38.20 -14.75
CA PHE A 395 15.43 38.70 -13.37
C PHE A 395 16.47 37.98 -12.50
N GLY A 396 17.10 38.71 -11.59
CA GLY A 396 17.95 38.16 -10.55
C GLY A 396 17.17 37.30 -9.53
N GLU A 397 17.88 36.48 -8.74
CA GLU A 397 17.26 35.71 -7.67
C GLU A 397 16.58 36.64 -6.65
N GLY A 398 15.29 36.42 -6.41
CA GLY A 398 14.50 37.23 -5.48
C GLY A 398 13.96 38.55 -6.03
N GLU A 399 14.30 38.95 -7.27
CA GLU A 399 13.75 40.17 -7.90
C GLU A 399 12.31 40.01 -8.40
N ALA A 400 11.91 38.76 -8.68
CA ALA A 400 10.56 38.44 -9.13
C ALA A 400 10.10 37.08 -8.58
N THR A 401 8.82 36.99 -8.25
CA THR A 401 8.14 35.75 -7.83
C THR A 401 6.78 35.64 -8.48
N LEU A 402 6.33 34.42 -8.77
CA LEU A 402 4.92 34.19 -9.09
C LEU A 402 4.17 33.90 -7.79
N ARG A 403 3.07 34.59 -7.54
CA ARG A 403 2.25 34.41 -6.33
C ARG A 403 0.83 34.00 -6.72
N MET A 404 0.26 33.07 -5.95
CA MET A 404 -1.15 32.70 -6.05
C MET A 404 -1.99 33.81 -5.42
N LYS A 405 -3.15 34.16 -5.98
CA LYS A 405 -3.98 35.28 -5.56
C LYS A 405 -5.07 34.82 -4.58
N LEU A 406 -4.69 34.47 -3.36
CA LEU A 406 -5.61 34.05 -2.30
C LEU A 406 -5.16 34.51 -0.90
N VAL A 407 -6.08 34.44 0.05
CA VAL A 407 -5.77 34.56 1.48
C VAL A 407 -5.95 33.17 2.09
N MET A 408 -4.91 32.64 2.73
CA MET A 408 -4.95 31.36 3.43
C MET A 408 -5.73 31.48 4.75
N GLU A 409 -6.17 30.35 5.31
CA GLU A 409 -6.92 30.32 6.58
C GLU A 409 -6.17 30.91 7.77
N ASP A 410 -4.84 30.81 7.77
CA ASP A 410 -3.95 31.41 8.78
C ASP A 410 -3.70 32.92 8.55
N GLY A 411 -4.39 33.53 7.58
CA GLY A 411 -4.26 34.94 7.21
C GLY A 411 -3.09 35.23 6.28
N LYS A 412 -2.27 34.22 5.93
CA LYS A 412 -1.14 34.41 5.01
C LYS A 412 -1.65 34.79 3.62
N MET A 413 -1.26 35.96 3.15
CA MET A 413 -1.67 36.46 1.84
C MET A 413 -0.73 36.02 0.72
N ASP A 414 -1.36 35.61 -0.38
CA ASP A 414 -0.77 35.32 -1.68
C ASP A 414 0.51 34.46 -1.61
N PRO A 415 0.41 33.17 -1.26
CA PRO A 415 1.57 32.28 -1.20
C PRO A 415 2.32 32.20 -2.54
N VAL A 416 3.66 32.12 -2.45
CA VAL A 416 4.54 32.05 -3.63
C VAL A 416 4.42 30.68 -4.32
N ALA A 417 4.17 30.70 -5.63
CA ALA A 417 4.16 29.52 -6.50
C ALA A 417 5.52 29.26 -7.17
N TYR A 418 6.23 30.30 -7.65
CA TYR A 418 7.54 30.15 -8.31
C TYR A 418 8.57 31.16 -7.80
N ARG A 419 9.84 30.74 -7.84
CA ARG A 419 11.02 31.56 -7.53
C ARG A 419 12.09 31.42 -8.61
N VAL A 420 12.84 32.49 -8.86
CA VAL A 420 14.03 32.46 -9.70
C VAL A 420 15.20 31.84 -8.92
N LYS A 421 15.90 30.87 -9.52
CA LYS A 421 17.17 30.30 -9.04
C LYS A 421 18.05 29.95 -10.24
N PHE A 422 19.33 30.28 -10.16
CA PHE A 422 20.31 30.01 -11.23
C PHE A 422 21.24 28.83 -10.92
N THR A 423 21.09 28.21 -9.75
CA THR A 423 21.79 26.95 -9.47
C THR A 423 21.28 25.88 -10.44
N PRO A 424 22.16 25.19 -11.20
CA PRO A 424 21.76 24.11 -12.09
C PRO A 424 21.04 22.99 -11.33
N HIS A 425 19.99 22.44 -11.92
CA HIS A 425 19.25 21.32 -11.35
C HIS A 425 19.94 20.00 -11.71
N HIS A 426 20.09 19.10 -10.74
CA HIS A 426 20.79 17.81 -10.93
C HIS A 426 20.25 16.97 -12.11
N ARG A 427 18.92 16.89 -12.29
CA ARG A 427 18.27 16.20 -13.44
C ARG A 427 18.04 17.05 -14.69
N THR A 428 17.51 18.26 -14.54
CA THR A 428 17.09 19.10 -15.69
C THR A 428 18.15 20.10 -16.15
N GLY A 429 19.31 20.11 -15.49
CA GLY A 429 20.44 20.99 -15.78
C GLY A 429 20.01 22.45 -15.76
N ASP A 430 20.28 23.12 -16.87
CA ASP A 430 20.11 24.56 -17.03
C ASP A 430 18.81 24.87 -17.81
N LYS A 431 17.95 23.86 -18.05
CA LYS A 431 16.68 24.01 -18.78
C LYS A 431 15.74 25.01 -18.10
N TRP A 432 15.83 25.12 -16.77
CA TRP A 432 14.98 25.96 -15.94
C TRP A 432 15.82 26.87 -15.05
N CYS A 433 15.41 28.14 -14.95
CA CYS A 433 15.89 29.08 -13.94
C CYS A 433 14.77 29.59 -13.03
N ILE A 434 13.56 29.03 -13.18
CA ILE A 434 12.42 29.24 -12.29
C ILE A 434 11.96 27.89 -11.76
N TYR A 435 11.67 27.83 -10.47
CA TYR A 435 11.33 26.59 -9.80
C TYR A 435 10.05 26.76 -8.99
N PRO A 436 9.11 25.80 -9.08
CA PRO A 436 7.90 25.84 -8.29
C PRO A 436 8.20 25.59 -6.81
N THR A 437 7.37 26.10 -5.92
CA THR A 437 7.50 25.88 -4.48
C THR A 437 6.88 24.55 -4.06
N TYR A 438 7.23 24.08 -2.86
CA TYR A 438 6.72 22.84 -2.27
C TYR A 438 5.18 22.75 -2.28
N ASP A 439 4.49 23.79 -1.78
CA ASP A 439 3.03 23.79 -1.65
C ASP A 439 2.34 23.70 -3.02
N TYR A 440 2.88 24.41 -4.02
CA TYR A 440 2.38 24.37 -5.39
C TYR A 440 2.62 22.99 -6.03
N THR A 441 3.83 22.48 -5.88
CA THR A 441 4.29 21.27 -6.56
C THR A 441 3.61 20.03 -6.02
N HIS A 442 3.66 19.78 -4.72
CA HIS A 442 3.13 18.53 -4.18
C HIS A 442 1.62 18.41 -4.35
N CYS A 443 0.89 19.53 -4.28
CA CYS A 443 -0.54 19.56 -4.56
C CYS A 443 -0.86 19.13 -6.00
N LEU A 444 -0.18 19.74 -6.97
CA LEU A 444 -0.44 19.47 -8.38
C LEU A 444 0.16 18.14 -8.86
N CYS A 445 1.31 17.72 -8.36
CA CYS A 445 1.83 16.38 -8.60
C CYS A 445 0.90 15.29 -8.06
N ASP A 446 0.24 15.51 -6.91
CA ASP A 446 -0.76 14.57 -6.41
C ASP A 446 -1.97 14.45 -7.36
N SER A 447 -2.36 15.56 -7.99
CA SER A 447 -3.37 15.56 -9.04
C SER A 447 -2.92 14.75 -10.26
N ILE A 448 -1.70 15.01 -10.75
CA ILE A 448 -1.09 14.33 -11.91
C ILE A 448 -1.01 12.82 -11.69
N GLU A 449 -0.50 12.39 -10.53
CA GLU A 449 -0.32 10.98 -10.20
C GLU A 449 -1.63 10.30 -9.76
N HIS A 450 -2.74 11.05 -9.74
CA HIS A 450 -4.06 10.60 -9.29
C HIS A 450 -4.03 9.98 -7.88
N ILE A 451 -3.34 10.64 -6.96
CA ILE A 451 -3.26 10.25 -5.55
C ILE A 451 -4.65 10.31 -4.93
N THR A 452 -5.08 9.22 -4.29
CA THR A 452 -6.38 9.20 -3.60
C THR A 452 -6.25 9.69 -2.16
N HIS A 453 -5.17 9.29 -1.48
CA HIS A 453 -4.92 9.63 -0.09
C HIS A 453 -3.56 10.33 0.03
N SER A 454 -3.60 11.67 0.09
CA SER A 454 -2.42 12.50 0.28
C SER A 454 -2.14 12.64 1.78
N LEU A 455 -1.33 11.73 2.32
CA LEU A 455 -1.06 11.65 3.77
C LEU A 455 0.16 12.51 4.13
N CYS A 456 -0.01 13.51 4.99
CA CYS A 456 1.06 14.42 5.44
C CYS A 456 1.06 14.64 6.96
N THR A 457 2.05 15.37 7.48
CA THR A 457 2.08 15.73 8.91
C THR A 457 1.17 16.92 9.21
N LYS A 458 0.67 17.01 10.45
CA LYS A 458 -0.18 18.13 10.91
C LYS A 458 0.39 19.53 10.77
N GLU A 459 1.70 19.66 10.56
CA GLU A 459 2.36 20.94 10.27
C GLU A 459 1.81 21.60 8.99
N PHE A 460 1.16 20.82 8.13
CA PHE A 460 0.55 21.26 6.88
C PHE A 460 -0.98 21.43 6.96
N GLN A 461 -1.61 21.23 8.11
CA GLN A 461 -3.07 21.27 8.26
C GLN A 461 -3.67 22.61 7.82
N ALA A 462 -3.05 23.74 8.21
CA ALA A 462 -3.48 25.08 7.81
C ALA A 462 -3.35 25.32 6.29
N ARG A 463 -2.68 24.44 5.55
CA ARG A 463 -2.50 24.52 4.10
C ARG A 463 -3.52 23.70 3.33
N ARG A 464 -4.37 22.90 4.00
CA ARG A 464 -5.37 22.06 3.33
C ARG A 464 -6.37 22.85 2.50
N SER A 465 -6.82 23.99 3.01
CA SER A 465 -7.65 24.93 2.24
C SER A 465 -6.97 25.42 0.98
N SER A 466 -5.68 25.81 1.07
CA SER A 466 -4.90 26.22 -0.10
C SER A 466 -4.64 25.07 -1.09
N TYR A 467 -4.53 23.83 -0.58
CA TYR A 467 -4.40 22.62 -1.39
C TYR A 467 -5.65 22.40 -2.24
N PHE A 468 -6.85 22.42 -1.62
CA PHE A 468 -8.11 22.29 -2.37
C PHE A 468 -8.33 23.47 -3.31
N TRP A 469 -8.03 24.69 -2.87
CA TRP A 469 -8.14 25.90 -3.70
C TRP A 469 -7.34 25.75 -5.01
N LEU A 470 -6.11 25.25 -4.94
CA LEU A 470 -5.23 25.16 -6.10
C LEU A 470 -5.75 24.19 -7.16
N CYS A 471 -6.19 22.99 -6.77
CA CYS A 471 -6.79 22.04 -7.71
C CYS A 471 -8.10 22.59 -8.33
N ASN A 472 -8.95 23.21 -7.50
CA ASN A 472 -10.22 23.75 -7.95
C ASN A 472 -10.05 24.96 -8.86
N ALA A 473 -9.08 25.84 -8.60
CA ALA A 473 -8.77 27.00 -9.42
C ALA A 473 -8.36 26.61 -10.85
N LEU A 474 -7.78 25.41 -11.02
CA LEU A 474 -7.35 24.85 -12.30
C LEU A 474 -8.35 23.87 -12.93
N ASP A 475 -9.46 23.55 -12.24
CA ASP A 475 -10.41 22.50 -12.62
C ASP A 475 -9.73 21.14 -12.90
N VAL A 476 -8.74 20.77 -12.07
CA VAL A 476 -8.07 19.47 -12.15
C VAL A 476 -8.58 18.51 -11.07
N TYR A 477 -8.26 17.22 -11.19
CA TYR A 477 -8.59 16.24 -10.15
C TYR A 477 -8.04 16.72 -8.79
N CYS A 478 -8.86 16.69 -7.74
CA CYS A 478 -8.49 17.17 -6.42
C CYS A 478 -8.34 15.97 -5.46
N PRO A 479 -7.09 15.58 -5.09
CA PRO A 479 -6.84 14.56 -4.09
C PRO A 479 -7.38 14.97 -2.71
N VAL A 480 -7.62 14.00 -1.83
CA VAL A 480 -7.92 14.31 -0.42
C VAL A 480 -6.65 14.30 0.40
N GLN A 481 -6.37 15.42 1.07
CA GLN A 481 -5.30 15.54 2.04
C GLN A 481 -5.77 15.12 3.43
N TRP A 482 -4.97 14.27 4.09
CA TRP A 482 -5.16 13.86 5.47
C TRP A 482 -3.89 14.08 6.27
N GLU A 483 -4.02 14.65 7.45
CA GLU A 483 -2.91 14.94 8.33
C GLU A 483 -2.81 13.94 9.48
N TYR A 484 -1.60 13.48 9.78
CA TYR A 484 -1.32 12.67 10.97
C TYR A 484 -0.31 13.36 11.90
N GLY A 485 -0.36 13.02 13.19
CA GLY A 485 0.55 13.57 14.19
C GLY A 485 2.00 13.19 13.91
N ARG A 486 2.90 14.19 13.94
CA ARG A 486 4.35 13.96 13.84
C ARG A 486 4.82 13.08 15.00
N LEU A 487 5.77 12.19 14.69
CA LEU A 487 6.48 11.38 15.67
C LEU A 487 7.82 12.05 15.99
N ASN A 488 7.98 12.49 17.23
CA ASN A 488 9.25 12.94 17.77
C ASN A 488 9.62 12.09 18.99
N LEU A 489 10.89 11.68 19.07
CA LEU A 489 11.43 10.96 20.22
C LEU A 489 12.20 11.91 21.14
N LEU A 490 11.98 11.78 22.44
CA LEU A 490 12.78 12.46 23.44
C LEU A 490 14.24 11.99 23.39
N TYR A 491 15.18 12.87 23.74
CA TYR A 491 16.63 12.63 23.71
C TYR A 491 17.21 12.36 22.31
N THR A 492 16.54 12.85 21.26
CA THR A 492 17.01 12.68 19.88
C THR A 492 17.19 14.02 19.19
N VAL A 493 18.12 14.06 18.23
CA VAL A 493 18.34 15.18 17.32
C VAL A 493 18.24 14.65 15.90
N VAL A 494 17.26 15.16 15.14
CA VAL A 494 16.93 14.62 13.81
C VAL A 494 17.06 15.64 12.68
N SER A 495 17.45 16.88 12.98
CA SER A 495 17.67 17.91 11.96
C SER A 495 19.00 17.66 11.23
N LYS A 496 18.97 17.58 9.89
CA LYS A 496 20.16 17.41 9.03
C LYS A 496 21.29 18.38 9.42
N ARG A 497 21.00 19.69 9.55
CA ARG A 497 21.98 20.71 9.93
C ARG A 497 22.65 20.43 11.28
N LYS A 498 21.87 19.94 12.26
CA LYS A 498 22.41 19.61 13.59
C LYS A 498 23.21 18.31 13.57
N ILE A 499 22.80 17.31 12.80
CA ILE A 499 23.52 16.04 12.65
C ILE A 499 24.87 16.28 11.99
N ILE A 500 24.91 17.02 10.87
CA ILE A 500 26.17 17.37 10.19
C ILE A 500 27.12 18.07 11.15
N ARG A 501 26.64 19.03 11.94
CA ARG A 501 27.45 19.69 12.97
C ARG A 501 28.02 18.72 14.01
N LEU A 502 27.26 17.69 14.43
CA LEU A 502 27.76 16.68 15.38
C LEU A 502 28.88 15.81 14.77
N VAL A 503 28.79 15.53 13.45
CA VAL A 503 29.84 14.81 12.71
C VAL A 503 31.08 15.68 12.59
N GLU A 504 30.93 16.94 12.18
CA GLU A 504 32.02 17.91 12.03
C GLU A 504 32.77 18.17 13.35
N THR A 505 32.06 18.21 14.49
CA THR A 505 32.70 18.37 15.80
C THR A 505 33.27 17.07 16.37
N GLY A 506 33.19 15.94 15.64
CA GLY A 506 33.67 14.64 16.09
C GLY A 506 32.89 14.02 17.26
N ALA A 507 31.72 14.57 17.62
CA ALA A 507 30.88 14.03 18.70
C ALA A 507 30.28 12.67 18.30
N VAL A 508 30.00 12.51 17.00
CA VAL A 508 29.59 11.25 16.37
C VAL A 508 30.52 10.91 15.20
N ARG A 509 30.67 9.61 14.89
CA ARG A 509 31.61 9.15 13.85
C ARG A 509 31.17 9.56 12.45
N ASP A 510 29.88 9.42 12.18
CA ASP A 510 29.23 9.78 10.92
C ASP A 510 27.70 9.88 11.12
N TRP A 511 26.92 10.19 10.07
CA TRP A 511 25.46 10.32 10.12
C TRP A 511 24.70 8.99 10.36
N ASP A 512 25.40 7.87 10.27
CA ASP A 512 24.92 6.51 10.60
C ASP A 512 25.45 6.01 11.97
N ASP A 513 26.11 6.86 12.77
CA ASP A 513 26.59 6.49 14.09
C ASP A 513 25.45 5.91 14.95
N PRO A 514 25.59 4.71 15.55
CA PRO A 514 24.53 4.05 16.32
C PRO A 514 23.93 4.87 17.48
N ARG A 515 24.53 5.98 17.88
CA ARG A 515 23.96 6.90 18.88
C ARG A 515 22.90 7.84 18.31
N LEU A 516 22.87 8.01 16.99
CA LEU A 516 21.86 8.80 16.28
C LEU A 516 20.56 8.00 16.06
N PHE A 517 19.49 8.72 15.72
CA PHE A 517 18.17 8.17 15.42
C PHE A 517 17.76 8.39 13.95
N THR A 518 18.77 8.46 13.07
CA THR A 518 18.59 8.28 11.63
C THR A 518 18.20 6.82 11.35
N LEU A 519 17.45 6.53 10.29
CA LEU A 519 17.07 5.14 10.01
C LEU A 519 18.30 4.27 9.74
N THR A 520 19.28 4.81 9.02
CA THR A 520 20.56 4.14 8.77
C THR A 520 21.34 3.88 10.05
N ALA A 521 21.35 4.82 11.01
CA ALA A 521 21.96 4.59 12.32
C ALA A 521 21.25 3.51 13.14
N LEU A 522 19.91 3.47 13.12
CA LEU A 522 19.15 2.43 13.81
C LEU A 522 19.39 1.06 13.19
N ARG A 523 19.46 0.97 11.86
CA ARG A 523 19.87 -0.25 11.14
C ARG A 523 21.28 -0.67 11.56
N ARG A 524 22.25 0.25 11.54
CA ARG A 524 23.64 -0.03 11.94
C ARG A 524 23.77 -0.41 13.42
N ARG A 525 22.92 0.13 14.28
CA ARG A 525 22.81 -0.24 15.71
C ARG A 525 22.32 -1.67 15.93
N GLY A 526 21.72 -2.30 14.91
CA GLY A 526 21.23 -3.69 14.97
C GLY A 526 19.73 -3.79 15.27
N PHE A 527 18.95 -2.72 15.08
CA PHE A 527 17.50 -2.84 15.12
C PHE A 527 17.02 -3.61 13.89
N PRO A 528 16.13 -4.60 14.02
CA PRO A 528 15.50 -5.24 12.89
C PRO A 528 14.32 -4.37 12.38
N PRO A 529 14.02 -4.40 11.07
CA PRO A 529 12.97 -3.55 10.49
C PRO A 529 11.59 -3.81 11.08
N GLU A 530 11.29 -5.06 11.47
CA GLU A 530 10.04 -5.46 12.11
C GLU A 530 9.84 -4.72 13.44
N ALA A 531 10.92 -4.46 14.19
CA ALA A 531 10.84 -3.71 15.44
C ALA A 531 10.40 -2.26 15.21
N ILE A 532 10.91 -1.64 14.14
CA ILE A 532 10.57 -0.27 13.77
C ILE A 532 9.12 -0.21 13.27
N ASN A 533 8.70 -1.15 12.42
CA ASN A 533 7.32 -1.23 11.93
C ASN A 533 6.33 -1.49 13.07
N ASN A 534 6.63 -2.43 13.97
CA ASN A 534 5.81 -2.70 15.15
C ASN A 534 5.76 -1.50 16.10
N PHE A 535 6.85 -0.75 16.24
CA PHE A 535 6.84 0.50 16.99
C PHE A 535 5.89 1.52 16.36
N CYS A 536 5.96 1.72 15.03
CA CYS A 536 5.03 2.59 14.32
C CYS A 536 3.56 2.14 14.47
N ALA A 537 3.30 0.84 14.45
CA ALA A 537 1.98 0.26 14.71
C ALA A 537 1.45 0.57 16.12
N ARG A 538 2.31 0.45 17.13
CA ARG A 538 1.94 0.75 18.53
C ARG A 538 1.68 2.23 18.78
N VAL A 539 2.48 3.10 18.16
CA VAL A 539 2.26 4.56 18.20
C VAL A 539 0.94 4.92 17.51
N GLY A 540 0.63 4.22 16.41
CA GLY A 540 -0.63 4.33 15.69
C GLY A 540 -0.83 5.67 14.98
N ALA A 541 -2.06 5.82 14.45
CA ALA A 541 -2.53 6.98 13.69
C ALA A 541 -3.07 8.12 14.56
N ARG A 542 -2.69 8.22 15.86
CA ARG A 542 -3.29 9.25 16.73
C ARG A 542 -3.06 10.66 16.17
N ASP A 543 -4.12 11.46 16.23
CA ASP A 543 -4.15 12.86 15.82
C ASP A 543 -3.25 13.78 16.65
N GLY A 544 -2.83 13.35 17.85
CA GLY A 544 -1.93 14.13 18.70
C GLY A 544 -0.46 14.01 18.30
N MET A 545 0.31 15.08 18.50
CA MET A 545 1.78 15.00 18.52
C MET A 545 2.21 14.04 19.64
N GLY A 546 2.81 12.91 19.28
CA GLY A 546 3.21 11.88 20.24
C GLY A 546 4.68 12.02 20.62
N TRP A 547 4.96 12.21 21.91
CA TRP A 547 6.30 12.12 22.46
C TRP A 547 6.58 10.68 22.90
N GLY A 548 7.38 9.96 22.12
CA GLY A 548 7.85 8.63 22.50
C GLY A 548 9.10 8.71 23.37
N ARG A 549 9.20 7.88 24.42
CA ARG A 549 10.50 7.57 25.01
C ARG A 549 11.20 6.53 24.14
N TRP A 550 12.52 6.68 23.93
CA TRP A 550 13.31 5.71 23.18
C TRP A 550 13.20 4.28 23.75
N MET A 551 12.97 4.14 25.06
CA MET A 551 12.73 2.86 25.75
C MET A 551 11.47 2.11 25.28
N CYS A 552 10.57 2.78 24.55
CA CYS A 552 9.37 2.18 23.98
C CYS A 552 9.63 1.57 22.59
N LEU A 553 10.79 1.83 21.97
CA LEU A 553 11.24 1.00 20.85
C LEU A 553 11.49 -0.40 21.40
N PRO A 554 10.92 -1.46 20.81
CA PRO A 554 11.17 -2.81 21.28
C PRO A 554 12.68 -3.05 21.33
N ALA A 555 13.17 -3.45 22.50
CA ALA A 555 14.52 -3.96 22.66
C ALA A 555 14.59 -5.35 22.03
N SER A 556 14.46 -5.43 20.71
CA SER A 556 14.75 -6.64 19.95
C SER A 556 16.09 -6.43 19.26
N VAL A 557 17.11 -6.13 20.06
CA VAL A 557 18.50 -6.18 19.61
C VAL A 557 19.07 -7.47 20.20
N VAL A 558 19.10 -8.49 19.33
CA VAL A 558 20.16 -9.51 19.30
C VAL A 558 20.14 -10.58 20.42
N THR A 559 19.56 -11.74 20.11
CA THR A 559 20.19 -13.04 20.39
C THR A 559 21.02 -13.46 19.18
N ALA A 560 22.11 -12.75 18.89
CA ALA A 560 23.18 -13.33 18.08
C ALA A 560 23.89 -14.34 18.97
N GLY A 561 23.94 -15.59 18.53
CA GLY A 561 24.72 -16.62 19.20
C GLY A 561 26.13 -16.10 19.42
N ARG A 562 26.54 -15.98 20.69
CA ARG A 562 27.91 -15.63 21.06
C ARG A 562 28.81 -16.78 20.59
N GLN A 563 29.47 -16.62 19.44
CA GLN A 563 30.57 -17.49 19.07
C GLN A 563 31.87 -16.92 19.65
N HIS A 564 32.34 -17.54 20.72
CA HIS A 564 33.73 -17.43 21.15
C HIS A 564 34.40 -18.75 20.77
N SER A 565 35.19 -18.73 19.69
CA SER A 565 35.98 -19.89 19.29
C SER A 565 37.43 -19.68 19.73
N PRO A 566 37.87 -20.26 20.86
CA PRO A 566 39.30 -20.39 21.14
C PRO A 566 39.94 -21.43 20.21
N PRO A 567 41.28 -21.39 20.01
CA PRO A 567 41.99 -22.35 19.16
C PRO A 567 41.84 -23.79 19.68
N PRO A 568 41.82 -24.81 18.80
CA PRO A 568 41.56 -26.19 19.20
C PRO A 568 42.75 -26.78 19.97
N SER A 569 42.47 -27.39 21.13
CA SER A 569 43.39 -28.28 21.84
C SER A 569 42.95 -29.75 21.66
N PRO A 570 43.87 -30.73 21.72
CA PRO A 570 43.57 -32.14 21.42
C PRO A 570 42.71 -32.88 22.47
N GLN A 571 42.17 -32.18 23.48
CA GLN A 571 41.30 -32.75 24.54
C GLN A 571 40.00 -31.93 24.76
N ALA A 572 39.51 -31.23 23.73
CA ALA A 572 38.26 -30.47 23.84
C ALA A 572 37.03 -31.41 23.85
N LEU A 573 36.18 -31.29 24.88
CA LEU A 573 34.88 -31.95 24.93
C LEU A 573 33.85 -31.06 24.21
N GLU A 574 33.12 -31.60 23.23
CA GLU A 574 32.09 -30.83 22.52
C GLU A 574 30.79 -30.79 23.34
N VAL A 575 30.35 -29.60 23.72
CA VAL A 575 29.06 -29.38 24.39
C VAL A 575 28.04 -28.88 23.37
N LEU A 576 26.85 -29.50 23.33
CA LEU A 576 25.73 -29.03 22.52
C LEU A 576 24.96 -27.96 23.28
N VAL A 577 24.84 -26.78 22.67
CA VAL A 577 24.14 -25.63 23.23
C VAL A 577 22.94 -25.29 22.32
N PRO A 578 21.71 -25.17 22.85
CA PRO A 578 20.56 -24.81 22.04
C PRO A 578 20.71 -23.40 21.47
N ASN A 579 20.31 -23.22 20.21
CA ASN A 579 20.35 -21.91 19.56
C ASN A 579 19.38 -20.92 20.21
N PHE A 580 18.22 -21.41 20.65
CA PHE A 580 17.18 -20.64 21.33
C PHE A 580 16.70 -21.42 22.56
N PRO A 581 17.01 -20.96 23.80
CA PRO A 581 16.70 -21.74 25.01
C PRO A 581 15.21 -22.05 25.23
N ALA A 582 14.32 -21.18 24.73
CA ALA A 582 12.87 -21.38 24.84
C ALA A 582 12.29 -22.27 23.72
N ASP A 583 13.07 -22.60 22.69
CA ASP A 583 12.63 -23.38 21.54
C ASP A 583 13.79 -24.16 20.90
N GLU A 584 14.02 -25.36 21.42
CA GLU A 584 15.07 -26.27 20.96
C GLU A 584 14.84 -26.82 19.54
N SER A 585 13.61 -26.69 19.00
CA SER A 585 13.33 -27.10 17.61
C SER A 585 14.11 -26.30 16.57
N ARG A 586 14.64 -25.13 16.98
CA ARG A 586 15.46 -24.24 16.15
C ARG A 586 16.95 -24.60 16.13
N GLY A 587 17.28 -25.78 16.62
CA GLY A 587 18.59 -26.42 16.46
C GLY A 587 19.59 -26.06 17.55
N PHE A 588 20.79 -26.61 17.38
CA PHE A 588 21.88 -26.56 18.34
C PHE A 588 23.19 -26.18 17.63
N HIS A 589 24.12 -25.61 18.38
CA HIS A 589 25.50 -25.44 17.96
C HIS A 589 26.45 -26.08 18.97
N LYS A 590 27.63 -26.48 18.49
CA LYS A 590 28.67 -27.10 19.32
C LYS A 590 29.61 -26.03 19.85
N VAL A 591 29.92 -26.09 21.14
CA VAL A 591 30.90 -25.23 21.80
C VAL A 591 32.00 -26.10 22.41
N PRO A 592 33.28 -25.81 22.17
CA PRO A 592 34.38 -26.58 22.75
C PRO A 592 34.53 -26.26 24.24
N PHE A 593 34.51 -27.27 25.08
CA PHE A 593 34.85 -27.20 26.50
C PHE A 593 36.28 -27.70 26.71
N GLN A 594 37.17 -26.78 27.06
CA GLN A 594 38.61 -27.02 27.20
C GLN A 594 39.05 -26.85 28.66
N THR A 595 40.29 -27.23 28.98
CA THR A 595 40.89 -27.04 30.31
C THR A 595 41.02 -25.57 30.70
N THR A 596 41.08 -24.67 29.72
CA THR A 596 41.13 -23.22 29.91
C THR A 596 39.83 -22.62 29.39
N ILE A 597 39.07 -21.99 30.28
CA ILE A 597 37.84 -21.26 29.94
C ILE A 597 37.93 -19.84 30.50
N TYR A 598 37.24 -18.92 29.84
CA TYR A 598 37.11 -17.54 30.28
C TYR A 598 35.70 -17.32 30.81
N ILE A 599 35.60 -16.65 31.95
CA ILE A 599 34.34 -16.22 32.56
C ILE A 599 34.36 -14.69 32.72
N GLU A 600 33.20 -14.09 32.92
CA GLU A 600 33.11 -12.65 33.21
C GLU A 600 33.77 -12.35 34.55
N GLU A 601 34.55 -11.27 34.62
CA GLU A 601 35.21 -10.83 35.86
C GLU A 601 34.20 -10.60 36.99
N THR A 602 32.98 -10.17 36.65
CA THR A 602 31.91 -9.92 37.62
C THR A 602 31.39 -11.17 38.33
N ASP A 603 31.63 -12.35 37.77
CA ASP A 603 31.18 -13.65 38.29
C ASP A 603 32.16 -14.24 39.33
N PHE A 604 33.37 -13.66 39.46
CA PHE A 604 34.35 -14.01 40.50
C PHE A 604 34.54 -12.83 41.46
N ARG A 605 34.57 -13.13 42.76
CA ARG A 605 34.93 -12.15 43.80
C ARG A 605 35.67 -12.86 44.91
N GLU A 606 36.74 -12.23 45.41
CA GLU A 606 37.47 -12.72 46.57
C GLU A 606 36.65 -12.60 47.87
N VAL A 607 35.74 -11.63 47.94
CA VAL A 607 34.90 -11.37 49.10
C VAL A 607 33.43 -11.42 48.69
N SER A 608 32.64 -12.27 49.36
CA SER A 608 31.19 -12.32 49.17
C SER A 608 30.55 -10.98 49.53
N ARG A 609 29.54 -10.53 48.78
CA ARG A 609 28.77 -9.33 49.19
C ARG A 609 28.13 -9.61 50.57
N PRO A 610 28.16 -8.63 51.50
CA PRO A 610 27.47 -8.76 52.78
C PRO A 610 25.95 -8.91 52.61
#